data_AF-A0A183BN00-F1
#
_entry.id   AF-A0A183BN00-F1
#
_cell.length_a   1.000
_cell.length_b   1.000
_cell.length_c   1.000
_cell.angle_alpha   90.00
_cell.angle_beta   90.00
_cell.angle_gamma   90.00
#
_symmetry.space_group_name_H-M   'P 1'
#
loop_
_entity.id
_entity.type
_entity.pdbx_description
1 polymer ?
#
loop_
_entity_poly.entity_id
_entity_poly.type
_entity_poly.pdbx_seq_one_letter_code
_entity_poly.pdbx_strand_id
1 'polypeptide(L)' 'MVVFAVLSVQIHGLERVTEYQRYDGWFNNLANPQWGSVGSRLHRDAPSNYEDGYQERGGALRSFENGTMLRA' A
#
# COMPACT_ATOMS: atom_id res chain seq x y z
N MET A 1 -13.76 -26.19 -43.28
CA MET A 1 -12.45 -25.58 -43.63
C MET A 1 -12.44 -24.10 -43.31
N VAL A 2 -13.32 -23.27 -43.91
CA VAL A 2 -13.35 -21.81 -43.67
C VAL A 2 -13.79 -21.43 -42.25
N VAL A 3 -14.84 -22.05 -41.71
CA VAL A 3 -15.33 -21.75 -40.34
C VAL A 3 -14.29 -22.10 -39.27
N PHE A 4 -13.55 -23.20 -39.44
CA PHE A 4 -12.46 -23.59 -38.54
C PHE A 4 -11.28 -22.62 -38.61
N ALA A 5 -10.94 -22.12 -39.80
CA ALA A 5 -9.89 -21.12 -39.97
C ALA A 5 -10.28 -19.75 -39.41
N VAL A 6 -11.55 -19.34 -39.55
CA VAL A 6 -12.06 -18.10 -38.92
C VAL A 6 -12.11 -18.27 -37.40
N LEU A 7 -12.61 -19.40 -36.90
CA LEU A 7 -12.66 -19.65 -35.46
C LEU A 7 -11.26 -19.69 -34.85
N SER A 8 -10.28 -20.31 -35.52
CA SER A 8 -8.91 -20.36 -35.03
C SER A 8 -8.25 -18.98 -35.02
N VAL A 9 -8.40 -18.15 -36.05
CA VAL A 9 -7.86 -16.78 -36.07
C VAL A 9 -8.41 -15.94 -34.91
N GLN A 10 -9.70 -16.06 -34.60
CA GLN A 10 -10.34 -15.35 -33.49
C GLN A 10 -9.85 -15.83 -32.12
N ILE A 11 -9.56 -17.13 -31.95
CA ILE A 11 -9.04 -17.69 -30.70
C ILE A 11 -7.57 -17.27 -30.46
N HIS A 12 -6.73 -17.19 -31.51
CA HIS A 12 -5.32 -16.77 -31.37
C HIS A 12 -5.16 -15.25 -31.21
N GLY A 13 -6.04 -14.43 -31.79
CA GLY A 13 -6.05 -12.96 -31.60
C GLY A 13 -6.54 -12.52 -30.21
N LEU A 14 -7.08 -13.46 -29.42
CA LEU A 14 -7.49 -13.30 -28.02
C LEU A 14 -6.42 -13.80 -27.06
N GLU A 15 -5.14 -13.81 -27.45
CA GLU A 15 -4.06 -13.90 -26.47
C GLU A 15 -4.20 -12.71 -25.52
N ARG A 16 -4.70 -12.98 -24.32
CA ARG A 16 -4.94 -11.96 -23.29
C ARG A 16 -3.59 -11.38 -22.92
N VAL A 17 -3.27 -10.19 -23.43
CA VAL A 17 -2.21 -9.33 -22.90
C VAL A 17 -2.60 -9.05 -21.46
N THR A 18 -2.14 -9.92 -20.57
CA THR A 18 -2.45 -9.83 -19.16
C THR A 18 -1.49 -8.81 -18.60
N GLU A 19 -2.04 -7.69 -18.15
CA GLU A 19 -1.25 -6.75 -17.37
C GLU A 19 -0.91 -7.40 -16.02
N TYR A 20 0.38 -7.55 -15.76
CA TYR A 20 0.87 -8.06 -14.49
C TYR A 20 0.94 -6.95 -13.46
N GLN A 21 0.61 -7.28 -12.22
CA GLN A 21 0.73 -6.35 -11.11
C GLN A 21 2.18 -5.87 -10.94
N ARG A 22 2.38 -4.56 -10.83
CA ARG A 22 3.70 -3.97 -10.61
C ARG A 22 4.20 -4.25 -9.18
N TYR A 23 5.52 -4.38 -9.05
CA TYR A 23 6.19 -4.60 -7.77
C TYR A 23 6.07 -3.44 -6.76
N ASP A 24 5.81 -2.24 -7.25
CA ASP A 24 5.72 -1.02 -6.45
C ASP A 24 4.29 -0.64 -6.05
N GLY A 25 3.28 -1.42 -6.48
CA GLY A 25 1.87 -1.21 -6.18
C GLY A 25 1.20 -0.08 -6.97
N TRP A 26 1.92 0.62 -7.84
CA TRP A 26 1.38 1.72 -8.63
C TRP A 26 0.37 1.24 -9.68
N PHE A 27 -0.61 2.10 -9.99
CA PHE A 27 -1.66 1.90 -10.99
C PHE A 27 -2.63 0.74 -10.71
N ASN A 28 -2.66 0.20 -9.48
CA ASN A 28 -3.69 -0.78 -9.12
C ASN A 28 -5.10 -0.15 -9.07
N ASN A 29 -5.20 1.12 -8.69
CA ASN A 29 -6.44 1.89 -8.70
C ASN A 29 -6.44 2.92 -9.84
N LEU A 30 -7.46 2.88 -10.70
CA LEU A 30 -7.57 3.75 -11.88
C LEU A 30 -7.70 5.24 -11.52
N ALA A 31 -8.46 5.56 -10.47
CA ALA A 31 -8.72 6.93 -10.06
C ALA A 31 -7.59 7.51 -9.19
N ASN A 32 -6.90 6.66 -8.42
CA ASN A 32 -5.84 7.06 -7.50
C ASN A 32 -4.63 6.12 -7.63
N PRO A 33 -3.78 6.30 -8.67
CA PRO A 33 -2.66 5.40 -8.98
C PRO A 33 -1.68 5.10 -7.85
N GLN A 34 -1.56 6.02 -6.88
CA GLN A 34 -0.65 5.94 -5.75
C GLN A 34 -1.21 5.15 -4.54
N TRP A 35 -2.49 4.76 -4.55
CA TRP A 35 -3.06 4.01 -3.44
C TRP A 35 -2.48 2.60 -3.35
N GLY A 36 -1.97 2.25 -2.16
CA GLY A 36 -1.33 0.95 -1.94
C GLY A 36 0.08 0.85 -2.52
N SER A 37 0.66 1.95 -3.03
CA SER A 37 2.04 1.94 -3.51
C SER A 37 3.04 1.89 -2.35
N VAL A 38 4.22 1.35 -2.61
CA VAL A 38 5.31 1.28 -1.64
C VAL A 38 5.70 2.69 -1.18
N GLY A 39 5.80 2.89 0.13
CA GLY A 39 6.13 4.19 0.73
C GLY A 39 4.94 5.17 0.84
N SER A 40 3.75 4.79 0.38
CA SER A 40 2.54 5.59 0.61
C SER A 40 2.16 5.64 2.09
N ARG A 41 1.53 6.74 2.51
CA ARG A 41 1.09 6.92 3.90
C ARG A 41 0.01 5.90 4.25
N LEU A 42 0.16 5.23 5.39
CA LEU A 42 -0.89 4.36 5.94
C LEU A 42 -2.13 5.19 6.30
N HIS A 43 -3.29 4.74 5.82
CA HIS A 43 -4.58 5.27 6.25
C HIS A 43 -4.80 4.95 7.74
N ARG A 44 -5.47 5.85 8.46
CA ARG A 44 -5.86 5.63 9.85
C ARG A 44 -7.36 5.87 9.98
N ASP A 45 -8.05 4.90 10.56
CA ASP A 45 -9.50 4.99 10.82
C ASP A 45 -9.79 5.94 11.99
N ALA A 46 -8.81 6.18 12.87
CA ALA A 46 -8.87 7.11 13.99
C ALA A 46 -7.76 8.18 13.88
N PRO A 47 -7.97 9.39 14.42
CA PRO A 47 -6.94 10.42 14.42
C PRO A 47 -5.68 9.95 15.18
N SER A 48 -4.52 10.48 14.78
CA SER A 48 -3.27 10.16 15.48
C SER A 48 -3.24 10.88 16.82
N ASN A 49 -2.94 10.13 17.90
CA ASN A 49 -2.75 10.70 19.23
C ASN A 49 -1.25 10.71 19.57
N TYR A 50 -0.63 11.86 19.41
CA TYR A 50 0.77 12.14 19.79
C TYR A 50 0.78 13.00 21.06
N GLU A 51 1.82 12.89 21.89
CA GLU A 51 1.93 13.65 23.16
C GLU A 51 1.92 15.17 22.91
N ASP A 52 2.54 15.58 21.80
CA ASP A 52 2.60 16.96 21.29
C ASP A 52 1.54 17.25 20.20
N GLY A 53 0.70 16.27 19.87
CA GLY A 53 -0.27 16.34 18.77
C GLY A 53 0.31 16.28 17.35
N TYR A 54 1.64 16.21 17.19
CA TYR A 54 2.29 16.31 15.88
C TYR A 54 3.11 15.08 15.51
N GLN A 55 4.10 14.69 16.34
CA GLN A 55 5.04 13.62 15.97
C GLN A 55 5.57 12.82 17.16
N GLU A 56 5.52 13.35 18.38
CA GLU A 56 6.13 12.71 19.54
C GLU A 56 5.25 11.57 20.07
N ARG A 57 5.81 10.36 20.11
CA ARG A 57 5.11 9.20 20.65
C ARG A 57 4.89 9.41 22.14
N GLY A 58 3.62 9.43 22.55
CA GLY A 58 3.29 9.55 23.96
C GLY A 58 3.83 8.37 24.76
N GLY A 59 4.85 8.62 25.58
CA GLY A 59 5.58 7.60 26.33
C GLY A 59 7.02 7.97 26.72
N ALA A 60 7.53 9.14 26.33
CA ALA A 60 8.91 9.55 26.65
C ALA A 60 9.05 10.20 28.05
N LEU A 61 7.94 10.57 28.69
CA LEU A 61 7.96 11.14 30.05
C LEU A 61 7.74 10.05 31.11
N ARG A 62 8.65 9.08 31.21
CA ARG A 62 8.88 8.39 32.50
C ARG A 62 9.81 9.28 33.32
N SER A 63 9.17 10.05 34.19
CA SER A 63 9.72 10.90 35.24
C SER A 63 11.09 10.44 35.77
N PHE A 64 12.14 11.19 35.44
CA PHE A 64 13.37 11.19 36.24
C PHE A 64 13.09 11.93 37.54
N GLU A 65 12.45 11.25 38.49
CA GLU A 65 12.44 11.70 39.89
C GLU A 65 13.54 10.93 40.63
N ASN A 66 14.49 11.67 41.22
CA ASN A 66 15.53 11.14 42.11
C ASN A 66 16.62 10.26 41.46
N GLY A 67 17.15 10.68 40.32
CA GLY A 67 18.51 10.32 39.88
C GLY A 67 18.79 8.85 39.55
N THR A 68 17.77 8.00 39.41
CA THR A 68 17.97 6.58 39.03
C THR A 68 17.05 6.19 37.87
N MET A 69 17.65 5.68 36.78
CA MET A 69 16.88 5.09 35.68
C MET A 69 16.26 3.77 36.15
N LEU A 70 14.93 3.70 36.19
CA LEU A 70 14.21 2.42 36.26
C LEU A 70 14.16 1.81 34.85
N ARG A 71 15.04 0.84 34.59
CA ARG A 71 15.07 0.07 33.34
C ARG A 71 13.80 -0.77 33.16
N ALA A 72 13.34 -0.87 31.92
CA ALA A 72 12.93 -2.14 31.34
C ALA A 72 14.03 -2.60 30.38
#